data_AF-A0A7K3IUT3-F1
#
_entry.id   AF-A0A7K3IUT3-F1
#
_cell.length_a   1.000
_cell.length_b   1.000
_cell.length_c   1.000
_cell.angle_alpha   90.00
_cell.angle_beta   90.00
_cell.angle_gamma   90.00
#
_symmetry.space_group_name_H-M   'P 1'
#
loop_
_entity.id
_entity.type
_entity.pdbx_description
1 polymer ?
#
loop_
_entity_poly.entity_id
_entity_poly.type
_entity_poly.pdbx_seq_one_letter_code
_entity_poly.pdbx_strand_id
1 'polypeptide(L)'
;ILIGSPLRVHRSQIVHFDNISCIFPLIFNRKRPFLYLDGRRLESSVNDQEYIDARRNDSLSIHYISMDYLLKVRKIQRECKRKSALSSISLPVLIIHGGNDKISSIRGAYFLNRNLVNSRRELLIYPNSRHSVFWDSDSVKVVRDLVNWISSK
;
A
#
# COMPACT_ATOMS: atom_id res chain seq x y z
N ILE A 1 -18.94 -24.20 16.96
CA ILE A 1 -18.49 -22.83 17.30
C ILE A 1 -16.97 -22.83 17.16
N LEU A 2 -16.47 -22.62 15.93
CA LEU A 2 -15.07 -22.87 15.59
C LEU A 2 -14.24 -21.59 15.72
N ILE A 3 -13.43 -21.55 16.77
CA ILE A 3 -12.34 -20.60 17.01
C ILE A 3 -11.13 -21.14 16.23
N GLY A 4 -10.60 -20.35 15.27
CA GLY A 4 -9.40 -20.73 14.52
C GLY A 4 -9.08 -19.77 13.38
N SER A 5 -8.15 -18.84 13.63
CA SER A 5 -7.75 -17.76 12.71
C SER A 5 -6.90 -18.24 11.51
N PRO A 6 -7.05 -17.63 10.32
CA PRO A 6 -5.95 -17.53 9.34
C PRO A 6 -5.68 -16.07 8.91
N LEU A 7 -5.85 -15.11 9.81
CA LEU A 7 -5.46 -13.71 9.62
C LEU A 7 -4.41 -13.36 10.67
N ARG A 8 -3.13 -13.59 10.37
CA ARG A 8 -2.03 -12.90 11.09
C ARG A 8 -2.07 -11.42 10.71
N VAL A 9 -2.97 -10.70 11.36
CA VAL A 9 -3.02 -9.25 11.49
C VAL A 9 -2.45 -8.94 12.88
N HIS A 10 -1.67 -7.88 13.02
CA HIS A 10 -1.06 -7.53 14.30
C HIS A 10 -2.15 -7.34 15.37
N ARG A 11 -1.98 -7.88 16.59
CA ARG A 11 -3.04 -7.87 17.62
C ARG A 11 -3.57 -6.47 17.95
N SER A 12 -2.74 -5.43 17.83
CA SER A 12 -3.16 -4.03 18.00
C SER A 12 -4.10 -3.49 16.90
N GLN A 13 -4.32 -4.24 15.82
CA GLN A 13 -5.23 -3.89 14.72
C GLN A 13 -6.52 -4.73 14.73
N ILE A 14 -6.62 -5.73 15.62
CA ILE A 14 -7.76 -6.67 15.68
C ILE A 14 -8.95 -6.07 16.44
N VAL A 15 -8.70 -5.16 17.38
CA VAL A 15 -9.76 -4.51 18.18
C VAL A 15 -9.68 -3.00 17.99
N HIS A 16 -10.01 -2.54 16.80
CA HIS A 16 -10.62 -1.22 16.63
C HIS A 16 -12.10 -1.46 16.32
N PHE A 17 -13.00 -0.79 17.04
CA PHE A 17 -14.46 -0.83 16.82
C PHE A 17 -14.85 -0.57 15.35
N ASP A 18 -13.95 0.07 14.58
CA ASP A 18 -14.06 0.31 13.15
C ASP A 18 -14.17 -0.98 12.30
N ASN A 19 -13.71 -2.15 12.78
CA ASN A 19 -13.78 -3.41 12.03
C ASN A 19 -15.18 -4.07 12.05
N ILE A 20 -16.07 -3.67 12.97
CA ILE A 20 -17.45 -4.18 13.01
C ILE A 20 -18.20 -3.78 11.74
N SER A 21 -17.89 -2.60 11.19
CA SER A 21 -18.44 -2.10 9.93
C SER A 21 -18.16 -3.02 8.74
N CYS A 22 -17.12 -3.85 8.82
CA CYS A 22 -16.71 -4.77 7.75
C CYS A 22 -17.42 -6.14 7.82
N ILE A 23 -18.02 -6.52 8.96
CA ILE A 23 -18.65 -7.83 9.14
C ILE A 23 -19.91 -7.94 8.28
N PHE A 24 -20.75 -6.91 8.26
CA PHE A 24 -22.00 -6.93 7.50
C PHE A 24 -21.76 -7.01 5.97
N PRO A 25 -20.88 -6.17 5.35
CA PRO A 25 -20.52 -6.32 3.95
C PRO A 25 -19.85 -7.64 3.63
N LEU A 26 -19.09 -8.23 4.56
CA LEU A 26 -18.43 -9.53 4.34
C LEU A 26 -19.43 -10.67 4.16
N ILE A 27 -20.54 -10.65 4.90
CA ILE A 27 -21.55 -11.73 4.91
C ILE A 27 -22.66 -11.49 3.89
N PHE A 28 -23.19 -10.26 3.79
CA PHE A 28 -24.45 -10.01 3.09
C PHE A 28 -24.32 -9.22 1.78
N ASN A 29 -23.25 -8.43 1.56
CA ASN A 29 -23.13 -7.65 0.32
C ASN A 29 -21.70 -7.20 -0.01
N ARG A 30 -20.84 -8.15 -0.38
CA ARG A 30 -19.40 -7.90 -0.60
C ARG A 30 -19.08 -6.93 -1.74
N LYS A 31 -19.99 -6.77 -2.70
CA LYS A 31 -19.78 -5.94 -3.89
C LYS A 31 -20.18 -4.48 -3.68
N ARG A 32 -21.07 -4.20 -2.71
CA ARG A 32 -21.49 -2.82 -2.39
C ARG A 32 -20.30 -2.02 -1.83
N PRO A 33 -19.97 -0.85 -2.40
CA PRO A 33 -19.00 0.06 -1.81
C PRO A 33 -19.50 0.55 -0.45
N PHE A 34 -18.63 0.54 0.56
CA PHE A 34 -18.98 0.98 1.92
C PHE A 34 -17.82 1.68 2.64
N LEU A 35 -16.57 1.39 2.25
CA LEU A 35 -15.39 1.97 2.88
C LEU A 35 -14.96 3.23 2.12
N TYR A 36 -15.05 4.37 2.79
CA TYR A 36 -14.63 5.67 2.27
C TYR A 36 -13.10 5.84 2.37
N LEU A 37 -12.47 6.30 1.28
CA LEU A 37 -11.01 6.39 1.17
C LEU A 37 -10.44 7.79 1.50
N ASP A 38 -11.23 8.86 1.37
CA ASP A 38 -10.69 10.24 1.44
C ASP A 38 -10.81 10.89 2.83
N GLY A 39 -11.16 10.09 3.85
CA GLY A 39 -11.10 10.51 5.26
C GLY A 39 -9.70 10.36 5.85
N ARG A 40 -9.63 9.91 7.12
CA ARG A 40 -8.37 9.71 7.87
C ARG A 40 -7.32 8.86 7.15
N ARG A 41 -7.74 7.98 6.24
CA ARG A 41 -6.84 7.16 5.43
C ARG A 41 -6.02 8.02 4.45
N LEU A 42 -6.64 8.95 3.74
CA LEU A 42 -5.94 9.89 2.86
C LEU A 42 -5.07 10.86 3.67
N GLU A 43 -5.61 11.39 4.76
CA GLU A 43 -4.88 12.29 5.66
C GLU A 43 -3.65 11.65 6.33
N SER A 44 -3.59 10.32 6.38
CA SER A 44 -2.43 9.57 6.88
C SER A 44 -1.49 9.08 5.78
N SER A 45 -1.87 9.23 4.50
CA SER A 45 -1.08 8.78 3.36
C SER A 45 -0.10 9.84 2.86
N VAL A 46 -0.32 11.11 3.17
CA VAL A 46 0.45 12.26 2.64
C VAL A 46 0.40 13.42 3.63
N ASN A 47 1.32 14.38 3.54
CA ASN A 47 1.28 15.63 4.32
C ASN A 47 0.80 16.86 3.52
N ASP A 48 0.75 16.75 2.19
CA ASP A 48 0.38 17.84 1.29
C ASP A 48 -1.14 18.05 1.28
N GLN A 49 -1.57 19.22 1.78
CA GLN A 49 -2.97 19.59 1.84
C GLN A 49 -3.56 19.89 0.46
N GLU A 50 -2.78 20.48 -0.45
CA GLU A 50 -3.23 20.76 -1.81
C GLU A 50 -3.55 19.46 -2.54
N TYR A 51 -2.68 18.45 -2.39
CA TYR A 51 -2.94 17.12 -2.93
C TYR A 51 -4.18 16.45 -2.30
N ILE A 52 -4.38 16.59 -0.98
CA ILE A 52 -5.57 16.03 -0.30
C ILE A 52 -6.84 16.64 -0.88
N ASP A 53 -6.87 17.96 -1.04
CA ASP A 53 -8.04 18.69 -1.55
C ASP A 53 -8.27 18.39 -3.04
N ALA A 54 -7.22 18.34 -3.85
CA ALA A 54 -7.31 17.91 -5.24
C ALA A 54 -7.89 16.49 -5.34
N ARG A 55 -7.42 15.56 -4.51
CA ARG A 55 -7.88 14.16 -4.52
C ARG A 55 -9.33 13.98 -4.08
N ARG A 56 -9.85 14.87 -3.22
CA ARG A 56 -11.26 14.88 -2.79
C ARG A 56 -12.20 15.43 -3.86
N ASN A 57 -11.72 16.38 -4.66
CA ASN A 57 -12.52 17.04 -5.70
C ASN A 57 -12.36 16.39 -7.09
N ASP A 58 -11.44 15.44 -7.25
CA ASP A 58 -11.22 14.73 -8.49
C ASP A 58 -12.30 13.67 -8.76
N SER A 59 -13.17 13.97 -9.74
CA SER A 59 -14.24 13.08 -10.21
C SER A 59 -13.78 11.72 -10.75
N LEU A 60 -12.51 11.59 -11.16
CA LEU A 60 -11.93 10.33 -11.65
C LEU A 60 -11.37 9.47 -10.51
N SER A 61 -11.31 10.02 -9.30
CA SER A 61 -10.72 9.35 -8.18
C SER A 61 -11.69 8.35 -7.54
N ILE A 62 -11.14 7.24 -7.05
CA ILE A 62 -11.93 6.24 -6.33
C ILE A 62 -12.10 6.71 -4.89
N HIS A 63 -13.33 7.08 -4.53
CA HIS A 63 -13.71 7.57 -3.20
C HIS A 63 -14.22 6.45 -2.28
N TYR A 64 -14.84 5.41 -2.83
CA TYR A 64 -15.38 4.27 -2.07
C TYR A 64 -14.93 2.94 -2.64
N ILE A 65 -14.66 1.99 -1.76
CA ILE A 65 -14.33 0.61 -2.13
C ILE A 65 -15.23 -0.41 -1.43
N SER A 66 -15.33 -1.59 -2.04
CA SER A 66 -16.12 -2.71 -1.54
C SER A 66 -15.25 -3.74 -0.78
N MET A 67 -15.90 -4.67 -0.07
CA MET A 67 -15.18 -5.75 0.59
C MET A 67 -14.46 -6.65 -0.41
N ASP A 68 -15.06 -6.85 -1.58
CA ASP A 68 -14.45 -7.67 -2.64
C ASP A 68 -13.15 -7.06 -3.17
N TYR A 69 -13.07 -5.72 -3.25
CA TYR A 69 -11.81 -5.03 -3.56
C TYR A 69 -10.71 -5.36 -2.55
N LEU A 70 -11.01 -5.27 -1.24
CA LEU A 70 -10.04 -5.58 -0.19
C LEU A 70 -9.57 -7.04 -0.25
N LEU A 71 -10.48 -7.97 -0.50
CA LEU A 71 -10.16 -9.39 -0.66
C LEU A 71 -9.29 -9.67 -1.89
N LYS A 72 -9.54 -8.96 -3.00
CA LYS A 72 -8.70 -9.03 -4.21
C LYS A 72 -7.30 -8.48 -3.98
N VAL A 73 -7.17 -7.30 -3.35
CA VAL A 73 -5.87 -6.75 -2.97
C VAL A 73 -5.11 -7.74 -2.08
N ARG A 74 -5.77 -8.37 -1.11
CA ARG A 74 -5.15 -9.39 -0.26
C ARG A 74 -4.72 -10.65 -1.05
N LYS A 75 -5.51 -11.07 -2.04
CA LYS A 75 -5.15 -12.17 -2.94
C LYS A 75 -3.89 -11.80 -3.72
N ILE A 76 -3.87 -10.64 -4.39
CA ILE A 76 -2.72 -10.14 -5.15
C ILE A 76 -1.46 -10.09 -4.26
N GLN A 77 -1.56 -9.54 -3.05
CA GLN A 77 -0.44 -9.49 -2.10
C GLN A 77 0.10 -10.88 -1.74
N ARG A 78 -0.75 -11.91 -1.67
CA ARG A 78 -0.31 -13.29 -1.43
C ARG A 78 0.39 -13.88 -2.65
N GLU A 79 -0.14 -13.64 -3.85
CA GLU A 79 0.47 -14.07 -5.11
C GLU A 79 1.86 -13.44 -5.29
N CYS A 80 1.99 -12.12 -5.11
CA CYS A 80 3.26 -11.41 -5.24
C CYS A 80 4.32 -11.81 -4.20
N LYS A 81 3.92 -12.44 -3.09
CA LYS A 81 4.86 -12.93 -2.06
C LYS A 81 5.32 -14.36 -2.32
N ARG A 82 4.79 -15.05 -3.32
CA ARG A 82 5.24 -16.40 -3.66
C ARG A 82 6.68 -16.36 -4.14
N LYS A 83 7.49 -17.28 -3.63
CA LYS A 83 8.91 -17.39 -4.04
C LYS A 83 9.05 -17.55 -5.55
N SER A 84 8.20 -18.37 -6.17
CA SER A 84 8.19 -18.58 -7.62
C SER A 84 7.99 -17.28 -8.41
N ALA A 85 7.04 -16.43 -7.98
CA ALA A 85 6.76 -15.15 -8.62
C ALA A 85 7.91 -14.14 -8.45
N LEU A 86 8.59 -14.15 -7.31
CA LEU A 86 9.75 -13.27 -7.07
C LEU A 86 10.99 -13.76 -7.82
N SER A 87 11.20 -15.08 -7.90
CA SER A 87 12.32 -15.66 -8.64
C SER A 87 12.19 -15.51 -10.16
N SER A 88 10.99 -15.34 -10.69
CA SER A 88 10.80 -15.11 -12.14
C SER A 88 11.15 -13.69 -12.58
N ILE A 89 11.42 -12.76 -11.66
CA ILE A 89 11.77 -11.38 -12.00
C ILE A 89 13.28 -11.27 -12.18
N SER A 90 13.73 -10.98 -13.40
CA SER A 90 15.14 -10.80 -13.76
C SER A 90 15.51 -9.37 -14.15
N LEU A 91 14.52 -8.51 -14.42
CA LEU A 91 14.75 -7.11 -14.77
C LEU A 91 15.30 -6.32 -13.58
N PRO A 92 16.06 -5.22 -13.81
CA PRO A 92 16.40 -4.28 -12.75
C PRO A 92 15.16 -3.75 -12.05
N VAL A 93 15.17 -3.70 -10.72
CA VAL A 93 14.04 -3.23 -9.90
C VAL A 93 14.48 -2.11 -8.97
N LEU A 94 13.80 -0.97 -9.07
CA LEU A 94 13.82 0.09 -8.07
C LEU A 94 12.64 -0.06 -7.12
N ILE A 95 12.91 -0.05 -5.82
CA ILE A 95 11.90 -0.05 -4.77
C ILE A 95 11.98 1.30 -4.05
N ILE A 96 10.88 2.05 -4.06
CA ILE A 96 10.75 3.34 -3.37
C ILE A 96 9.72 3.18 -2.26
N HIS A 97 10.02 3.66 -1.04
CA HIS A 97 9.09 3.59 0.09
C HIS A 97 9.27 4.77 1.05
N GLY A 98 8.17 5.30 1.60
CA GLY A 98 8.21 6.34 2.64
C GLY A 98 8.46 5.77 4.03
N GLY A 99 9.45 6.29 4.75
CA GLY A 99 9.83 5.82 6.09
C GLY A 99 8.71 5.95 7.12
N ASN A 100 7.83 6.93 6.94
CA ASN A 100 6.68 7.20 7.79
C ASN A 100 5.34 6.72 7.19
N ASP A 101 5.37 5.77 6.25
CA ASP A 101 4.17 5.20 5.65
C ASP A 101 3.31 4.46 6.69
N LYS A 102 2.12 5.03 6.98
CA LYS A 102 1.11 4.48 7.90
C LYS A 102 0.11 3.55 7.20
N ILE A 103 0.14 3.49 5.88
CA ILE A 103 -0.77 2.72 5.03
C ILE A 103 -0.18 1.36 4.68
N SER A 104 1.09 1.33 4.26
CA SER A 104 1.83 0.13 3.90
C SER A 104 3.10 0.01 4.73
N SER A 105 3.29 -1.16 5.36
CA SER A 105 4.46 -1.38 6.20
C SER A 105 5.75 -1.42 5.37
N ILE A 106 6.75 -0.64 5.80
CA ILE A 106 8.12 -0.66 5.25
C ILE A 106 8.75 -2.07 5.22
N ARG A 107 8.30 -2.98 6.10
CA ARG A 107 8.73 -4.39 6.08
C ARG A 107 8.45 -5.07 4.74
N GLY A 108 7.43 -4.63 4.00
CA GLY A 108 7.14 -5.09 2.65
C GLY A 108 8.24 -4.74 1.66
N ALA A 109 8.76 -3.51 1.70
CA ALA A 109 9.86 -3.06 0.86
C ALA A 109 11.16 -3.84 1.16
N TYR A 110 11.49 -4.02 2.45
CA TYR A 110 12.62 -4.85 2.86
C TYR A 110 12.46 -6.32 2.45
N PHE A 111 11.24 -6.85 2.53
CA PHE A 111 10.95 -8.21 2.08
C PHE A 111 11.19 -8.36 0.57
N LEU A 112 10.69 -7.43 -0.25
CA LEU A 112 10.93 -7.44 -1.70
C LEU A 112 12.41 -7.34 -2.01
N ASN A 113 13.11 -6.38 -1.41
CA ASN A 113 14.55 -6.19 -1.62
C ASN A 113 15.38 -7.41 -1.19
N ARG A 114 14.90 -8.24 -0.26
CA ARG A 114 15.61 -9.47 0.13
C ARG A 114 15.34 -10.63 -0.83
N ASN A 115 14.13 -10.71 -1.40
CA ASN A 115 13.65 -11.90 -2.10
C ASN A 115 13.67 -11.80 -3.63
N LEU A 116 13.92 -10.62 -4.20
CA LEU A 116 14.22 -10.42 -5.63
C LEU A 116 15.67 -10.85 -5.94
N VAL A 117 15.94 -12.14 -5.78
CA VAL A 117 17.30 -12.70 -5.83
C VAL A 117 17.90 -12.68 -7.23
N ASN A 118 17.07 -12.76 -8.26
CA ASN A 118 17.48 -12.81 -9.67
C ASN A 118 17.52 -11.43 -10.34
N SER A 119 17.20 -10.35 -9.61
CA SER A 119 17.18 -8.98 -10.11
C SER A 119 18.33 -8.15 -9.53
N ARG A 120 18.89 -7.26 -10.34
CA ARG A 120 19.62 -6.09 -9.81
C ARG A 120 18.59 -5.21 -9.11
N ARG A 121 18.78 -4.93 -7.82
CA ARG A 121 17.79 -4.27 -6.99
C ARG A 121 18.37 -3.09 -6.25
N GLU A 122 17.55 -2.07 -6.10
CA GLU A 122 17.87 -0.86 -5.36
C GLU A 122 16.68 -0.48 -4.49
N LEU A 123 16.94 -0.09 -3.25
CA LEU A 123 15.92 0.29 -2.29
C LEU A 123 16.20 1.69 -1.78
N LEU A 124 15.28 2.62 -2.04
CA LEU A 124 15.33 3.99 -1.57
C LEU A 124 14.22 4.21 -0.54
N ILE A 125 14.63 4.56 0.69
CA ILE A 125 13.72 4.91 1.78
C ILE A 125 13.79 6.41 2.02
N TYR A 126 12.64 7.07 2.00
CA TYR A 126 12.50 8.50 2.24
C TYR A 126 11.97 8.71 3.66
N PRO A 127 12.84 8.97 4.66
CA PRO A 127 12.49 8.81 6.08
C PRO A 127 11.31 9.66 6.54
N ASN A 128 11.14 10.84 5.96
CA ASN A 128 10.09 11.79 6.37
C ASN A 128 8.78 11.60 5.59
N SER A 129 8.84 10.99 4.40
CA SER A 129 7.70 10.79 3.51
C SER A 129 6.76 9.67 4.00
N ARG A 130 5.47 9.83 3.72
CA ARG A 130 4.40 8.86 3.98
C ARG A 130 4.16 7.98 2.74
N HIS A 131 2.94 7.50 2.56
CA HIS A 131 2.57 6.54 1.52
C HIS A 131 2.67 7.11 0.10
N SER A 132 2.15 8.32 -0.10
CA SER A 132 2.13 9.00 -1.39
C SER A 132 3.43 9.78 -1.62
N VAL A 133 4.57 9.08 -1.64
CA VAL A 133 5.93 9.66 -1.69
C VAL A 133 6.14 10.69 -2.80
N PHE A 134 5.48 10.55 -3.95
CA PHE A 134 5.57 11.49 -5.08
C PHE A 134 4.85 12.82 -4.84
N TRP A 135 4.03 12.90 -3.78
CA TRP A 135 3.22 14.04 -3.40
C TRP A 135 3.49 14.46 -1.94
N ASP A 136 4.60 13.99 -1.36
CA ASP A 136 4.98 14.31 0.01
C ASP A 136 6.23 15.20 0.03
N SER A 137 6.71 15.53 1.22
CA SER A 137 7.86 16.39 1.50
C SER A 137 9.09 16.13 0.64
N ASP A 138 9.37 14.87 0.27
CA ASP A 138 10.53 14.52 -0.57
C ASP A 138 10.23 14.44 -2.07
N SER A 139 9.06 14.86 -2.56
CA SER A 139 8.58 14.68 -3.96
C SER A 139 9.64 14.99 -5.02
N VAL A 140 10.25 16.18 -4.98
CA VAL A 140 11.27 16.61 -5.95
C VAL A 140 12.48 15.67 -5.94
N LYS A 141 12.89 15.22 -4.74
CA LYS A 141 14.00 14.27 -4.58
C LYS A 141 13.61 12.90 -5.13
N VAL A 142 12.41 12.42 -4.82
CA VAL A 142 11.89 11.14 -5.31
C VAL A 142 11.89 11.09 -6.84
N VAL A 143 11.40 12.14 -7.49
CA VAL A 143 11.37 12.24 -8.96
C VAL A 143 12.79 12.28 -9.53
N ARG A 144 13.69 13.08 -8.93
CA ARG A 144 15.09 13.15 -9.36
C ARG A 144 15.79 11.80 -9.26
N ASP A 145 15.65 11.11 -8.13
CA ASP A 145 16.28 9.82 -7.90
C ASP A 145 15.72 8.75 -8.84
N LEU A 146 14.42 8.79 -9.15
CA LEU A 146 13.80 7.94 -10.18
C LEU A 146 14.39 8.19 -11.57
N VAL A 147 14.48 9.46 -11.99
CA VAL A 147 15.06 9.83 -13.31
C VAL A 147 16.51 9.38 -13.38
N ASN A 148 17.31 9.68 -12.36
CA ASN A 148 18.71 9.25 -12.29
C ASN A 148 18.83 7.72 -12.37
N TRP A 149 17.94 7.00 -11.68
CA TRP A 149 17.94 5.55 -11.74
C TRP A 149 17.67 5.04 -13.14
N ILE A 150 16.66 5.57 -13.84
CA ILE A 150 16.31 5.20 -15.22
C ILE A 150 17.47 5.52 -16.16
N SER A 151 18.04 6.73 -16.08
CA SER A 151 19.14 7.15 -16.95
C SER A 151 20.46 6.41 -16.70
N SER A 152 20.60 5.73 -15.56
CA SER A 152 21.77 4.91 -15.20
C SER A 152 21.71 3.47 -15.70
N LYS A 153 20.64 3.08 -16.42
CA LYS A 153 20.42 1.72 -16.92
C LYS A 153 20.69 1.60 -18.41
#